data_AF-C6RHM0-F1
#
_entry.id   AF-C6RHM0-F1
#
_cell.length_a   1.000
_cell.length_b   1.000
_cell.length_c   1.000
_cell.angle_alpha   90.00
_cell.angle_beta   90.00
_cell.angle_gamma   90.00
#
_symmetry.space_group_name_H-M   'P 1'
#
loop_
_entity.id
_entity.type
_entity.pdbx_description
1 polymer ?
#
loop_
_entity_poly.entity_id
_entity_poly.type
_entity_poly.pdbx_seq_one_letter_code
_entity_poly.pdbx_strand_id
1 'polypeptide(L)'
;MQIPNLIQNFIRKRIVSESVLLPFFYPNEGEFESFQEGYRLASRKTGEELADDTPGQWRKSWRVIARNGMDDPFFVDFALGGASPVYFAYHGVGSWEPIKVADDIVKFEEILTALAALEAPCSLEAIAPLTDLNNEFYRELADDYGRKDEARAEPEYKYFSVFIEDLGSDKVKTLVFLKKFFDDESFAATKERAQNLPLCVFSGIEELAISIQDELASLGVKFNSREISFSELIARHG
;
A
#
# COMPACT_ATOMS: atom_id res chain seq x y z
N MET A 1 6.86 17.64 9.48
CA MET A 1 8.19 17.01 9.58
C MET A 1 8.93 17.22 8.26
N GLN A 2 10.25 17.39 8.24
CA GLN A 2 11.00 17.49 6.98
C GLN A 2 11.44 16.09 6.54
N ILE A 3 10.96 15.66 5.36
CA ILE A 3 11.33 14.37 4.77
C ILE A 3 12.67 14.54 4.05
N PRO A 4 13.68 13.69 4.30
CA PRO A 4 14.94 13.72 3.57
C PRO A 4 14.75 13.67 2.04
N ASN A 5 15.52 14.47 1.31
CA ASN A 5 15.40 14.58 -0.15
C ASN A 5 15.59 13.23 -0.88
N LEU A 6 16.46 12.36 -0.37
CA LEU A 6 16.66 11.02 -0.94
C LEU A 6 15.38 10.18 -0.86
N ILE A 7 14.66 10.21 0.26
CA ILE A 7 13.36 9.54 0.38
C ILE A 7 12.33 10.16 -0.55
N GLN A 8 12.26 11.50 -0.61
CA GLN A 8 11.30 12.15 -1.51
C GLN A 8 11.54 11.76 -2.97
N ASN A 9 12.80 11.69 -3.39
CA ASN A 9 13.16 11.29 -4.73
C ASN A 9 12.83 9.82 -5.01
N PHE A 10 13.09 8.94 -4.04
CA PHE A 10 12.69 7.53 -4.11
C PHE A 10 11.17 7.38 -4.25
N ILE A 11 10.38 8.04 -3.38
CA ILE A 11 8.92 8.01 -3.42
C ILE A 11 8.38 8.51 -4.76
N ARG A 12 8.97 9.57 -5.33
CA ARG A 12 8.56 10.11 -6.64
C ARG A 12 8.81 9.15 -7.79
N LYS A 13 9.78 8.23 -7.69
CA LYS A 13 10.08 7.27 -8.75
C LYS A 13 9.05 6.15 -8.86
N ARG A 14 8.35 5.82 -7.77
CA ARG A 14 7.26 4.81 -7.74
C ARG A 14 7.62 3.54 -8.50
N ILE A 15 8.72 2.90 -8.09
CA ILE A 15 9.22 1.70 -8.77
C ILE A 15 8.31 0.54 -8.38
N VAL A 16 7.50 0.07 -9.33
CA VAL A 16 6.56 -1.05 -9.14
C VAL A 16 7.00 -2.23 -10.01
N SER A 17 6.83 -3.43 -9.48
CA SER A 17 7.04 -4.71 -10.19
C SER A 17 5.76 -5.54 -10.18
N GLU A 18 5.75 -6.64 -10.93
CA GLU A 18 4.62 -7.59 -10.94
C GLU A 18 4.51 -8.42 -9.64
N SER A 19 5.58 -8.55 -8.86
CA SER A 19 5.55 -9.27 -7.58
C SER A 19 4.79 -8.46 -6.52
N VAL A 20 3.81 -9.11 -5.88
CA VAL A 20 3.00 -8.54 -4.79
C VAL A 20 3.82 -8.28 -3.51
N LEU A 21 4.98 -8.92 -3.39
CA LEU A 21 5.88 -8.79 -2.23
C LEU A 21 6.70 -7.49 -2.26
N LEU A 22 6.91 -6.92 -3.44
CA LEU A 22 7.69 -5.70 -3.64
C LEU A 22 6.83 -4.43 -3.45
N PRO A 23 7.48 -3.26 -3.25
CA PRO A 23 6.79 -1.99 -3.14
C PRO A 23 5.75 -1.75 -4.23
N PHE A 24 4.56 -1.39 -3.80
CA PHE A 24 3.39 -1.18 -4.65
C PHE A 24 2.75 0.18 -4.37
N PHE A 25 2.49 0.47 -3.10
CA PHE A 25 1.94 1.75 -2.67
C PHE A 25 3.04 2.69 -2.19
N TYR A 26 2.95 3.95 -2.63
CA TYR A 26 3.83 5.04 -2.24
C TYR A 26 3.01 6.24 -1.75
N PRO A 27 3.53 7.04 -0.82
CA PRO A 27 2.87 8.28 -0.42
C PRO A 27 2.67 9.24 -1.62
N ASN A 28 1.51 9.87 -1.71
CA ASN A 28 1.32 11.02 -2.60
C ASN A 28 2.00 12.28 -2.02
N GLU A 29 2.17 13.31 -2.86
CA GLU A 29 2.70 14.58 -2.41
C GLU A 29 1.81 15.17 -1.30
N GLY A 30 2.42 15.51 -0.17
CA GLY A 30 1.71 16.00 1.02
C GLY A 30 1.04 14.91 1.89
N GLU A 31 1.05 13.64 1.48
CA GLU A 31 0.35 12.55 2.18
C GLU A 31 1.29 11.64 3.00
N PHE A 32 2.56 12.02 3.15
CA PHE A 32 3.54 11.19 3.87
C PHE A 32 3.14 10.85 5.31
N GLU A 33 2.53 11.78 6.05
CA GLU A 33 2.05 11.52 7.41
C GLU A 33 0.82 10.61 7.43
N SER A 34 -0.12 10.76 6.47
CA SER A 34 -1.25 9.84 6.31
C SER A 34 -0.78 8.43 6.00
N PHE A 35 0.33 8.28 5.28
CA PHE A 35 0.92 6.97 4.98
C PHE A 35 1.51 6.25 6.21
N GLN A 36 1.53 6.90 7.38
CA GLN A 36 1.96 6.29 8.64
C GLN A 36 0.79 5.72 9.45
N GLU A 37 -0.44 5.90 8.98
CA GLU A 37 -1.65 5.34 9.60
C GLU A 37 -1.60 3.81 9.61
N GLY A 38 -2.03 3.19 10.71
CA GLY A 38 -1.95 1.76 10.94
C GLY A 38 -0.59 1.26 11.45
N TYR A 39 0.46 2.09 11.38
CA TYR A 39 1.80 1.76 11.89
C TYR A 39 2.19 2.67 13.05
N ARG A 40 2.53 3.93 12.75
CA ARG A 40 2.91 4.91 13.77
C ARG A 40 1.70 5.65 14.32
N LEU A 41 0.71 5.93 13.47
CA LEU A 41 -0.47 6.71 13.82
C LEU A 41 -1.71 5.82 13.78
N ALA A 42 -2.62 5.98 14.74
CA ALA A 42 -3.92 5.34 14.69
C ALA A 42 -4.83 6.03 13.65
N SER A 43 -4.75 7.36 13.59
CA SER A 43 -5.40 8.20 12.58
C SER A 43 -4.72 9.57 12.52
N ARG A 44 -4.57 10.15 11.32
CA ARG A 44 -4.10 11.54 11.14
C ARG A 44 -5.00 12.55 11.83
N LYS A 45 -6.31 12.29 11.92
CA LYS A 45 -7.29 13.23 12.50
C LYS A 45 -7.16 13.38 14.00
N THR A 46 -6.91 12.28 14.71
CA THR A 46 -6.72 12.30 16.16
C THR A 46 -5.27 12.60 16.54
N GLY A 47 -4.32 12.27 15.66
CA GLY A 47 -2.89 12.36 15.94
C GLY A 47 -2.42 11.37 17.00
N GLU A 48 -3.25 10.38 17.34
CA GLU A 48 -2.94 9.35 18.31
C GLU A 48 -1.81 8.45 17.79
N GLU A 49 -0.75 8.29 18.57
CA GLU A 49 0.39 7.43 18.23
C GLU A 49 0.11 5.99 18.64
N LEU A 50 0.24 5.06 17.69
CA LEU A 50 0.36 3.62 17.96
C LEU A 50 1.79 3.25 18.35
N ALA A 51 2.76 4.07 17.92
CA ALA A 51 4.16 3.81 18.14
C ALA A 51 4.53 3.91 19.62
N ASP A 52 5.19 2.87 20.11
CA ASP A 52 5.87 2.86 21.39
C ASP A 52 7.27 2.23 21.21
N ASP A 53 8.17 2.47 22.15
CA ASP A 53 9.54 1.94 22.07
C ASP A 53 9.70 0.58 22.80
N THR A 54 8.60 -0.11 23.08
CA THR A 54 8.55 -1.46 23.64
C THR A 54 8.98 -2.47 22.57
N PRO A 55 9.72 -3.54 22.93
CA PRO A 55 10.08 -4.59 21.98
C PRO A 55 8.87 -5.17 21.25
N GLY A 56 8.98 -5.31 19.92
CA GLY A 56 7.91 -5.81 19.06
C GLY A 56 6.84 -4.79 18.68
N GLN A 57 6.90 -3.56 19.19
CA GLN A 57 6.03 -2.47 18.75
C GLN A 57 6.71 -1.59 17.70
N TRP A 58 5.89 -0.81 16.98
CA TRP A 58 6.38 0.11 15.97
C TRP A 58 7.12 1.26 16.64
N ARG A 59 8.37 1.52 16.25
CA ARG A 59 9.15 2.59 16.90
C ARG A 59 8.73 3.98 16.44
N LYS A 60 8.83 4.95 17.35
CA LYS A 60 8.46 6.35 17.06
C LYS A 60 9.29 6.99 15.96
N SER A 61 10.50 6.50 15.72
CA SER A 61 11.40 6.99 14.68
C SER A 61 11.22 6.30 13.34
N TRP A 62 10.50 5.17 13.28
CA TRP A 62 10.27 4.44 12.03
C TRP A 62 9.25 5.14 11.15
N ARG A 63 9.59 5.29 9.87
CA ARG A 63 8.73 5.91 8.87
C ARG A 63 8.58 5.00 7.67
N VAL A 64 7.32 4.65 7.37
CA VAL A 64 6.95 3.91 6.18
C VAL A 64 7.19 4.78 4.95
N ILE A 65 7.91 4.24 3.97
CA ILE A 65 8.27 4.90 2.72
C ILE A 65 7.60 4.25 1.51
N ALA A 66 7.18 2.98 1.62
CA ALA A 66 6.35 2.26 0.66
C ALA A 66 5.65 1.09 1.37
N ARG A 67 4.62 0.51 0.73
CA ARG A 67 3.98 -0.75 1.16
C ARG A 67 3.88 -1.70 -0.02
N ASN A 68 3.96 -2.99 0.21
CA ASN A 68 3.68 -3.99 -0.83
C ASN A 68 2.16 -4.16 -1.04
N GLY A 69 1.75 -5.08 -1.92
CA GLY A 69 0.33 -5.32 -2.22
C GLY A 69 -0.48 -5.93 -1.06
N MET A 70 0.18 -6.33 0.02
CA MET A 70 -0.40 -6.90 1.23
C MET A 70 -0.32 -5.95 2.44
N ASP A 71 0.00 -4.67 2.23
CA ASP A 71 0.20 -3.69 3.31
C ASP A 71 1.40 -3.99 4.24
N ASP A 72 2.36 -4.81 3.82
CA ASP A 72 3.63 -4.90 4.54
C ASP A 72 4.48 -3.65 4.29
N PRO A 73 4.99 -2.99 5.35
CA PRO A 73 5.73 -1.74 5.22
C PRO A 73 7.18 -1.97 4.83
N PHE A 74 7.66 -1.14 3.89
CA PHE A 74 9.06 -0.78 3.76
C PHE A 74 9.29 0.54 4.46
N PHE A 75 10.27 0.60 5.37
CA PHE A 75 10.46 1.75 6.25
C PHE A 75 11.92 2.02 6.55
N VAL A 76 12.20 3.22 7.05
CA VAL A 76 13.53 3.65 7.51
C VAL A 76 13.44 4.25 8.91
N ASP A 77 14.55 4.23 9.63
CA ASP A 77 14.64 4.84 10.95
C ASP A 77 15.15 6.28 10.85
N PHE A 78 14.28 7.25 11.15
CA PHE A 78 14.63 8.67 11.09
C PHE A 78 15.60 9.07 12.22
N ALA A 79 15.71 8.30 13.30
CA ALA A 79 16.73 8.54 14.32
C ALA A 79 18.15 8.26 13.82
N LEU A 80 18.30 7.47 12.74
CA LEU A 80 19.58 7.13 12.12
C LEU A 80 19.95 8.04 10.92
N GLY A 81 19.22 9.14 10.72
CA GLY A 81 19.44 10.05 9.60
C GLY A 81 18.49 9.85 8.41
N GLY A 82 17.52 8.94 8.54
CA GLY A 82 16.32 8.89 7.69
C GLY A 82 16.52 8.39 6.26
N ALA A 83 17.71 7.99 5.82
CA ALA A 83 17.91 7.41 4.49
C ALA A 83 18.56 6.01 4.49
N SER A 84 18.81 5.45 5.68
CA SER A 84 19.54 4.20 5.86
C SER A 84 19.33 3.65 7.29
N PRO A 85 19.30 2.32 7.47
CA PRO A 85 19.01 1.29 6.46
C PRO A 85 17.53 1.27 6.04
N VAL A 86 17.21 0.54 4.96
CA VAL A 86 15.82 0.22 4.60
C VAL A 86 15.45 -1.13 5.19
N TYR A 87 14.31 -1.16 5.86
CA TYR A 87 13.74 -2.33 6.51
C TYR A 87 12.40 -2.71 5.88
N PHE A 88 12.08 -3.99 6.01
CA PHE A 88 10.78 -4.60 5.75
C PHE A 88 10.28 -5.24 7.05
N ALA A 89 8.98 -5.37 7.24
CA ALA A 89 8.40 -6.20 8.30
C ALA A 89 7.08 -6.79 7.81
N TYR A 90 6.77 -8.03 8.19
CA TYR A 90 5.47 -8.62 7.92
C TYR A 90 4.40 -7.96 8.80
N HIS A 91 3.29 -7.54 8.20
CA HIS A 91 2.10 -7.09 8.91
C HIS A 91 1.32 -8.29 9.49
N GLY A 92 0.46 -8.03 10.47
CA GLY A 92 -0.50 -9.04 10.95
C GLY A 92 0.04 -10.14 11.89
N VAL A 93 1.35 -10.19 12.16
CA VAL A 93 1.98 -11.23 13.01
C VAL A 93 2.02 -10.90 14.50
N GLY A 94 1.40 -9.78 14.91
CA GLY A 94 1.29 -9.35 16.32
C GLY A 94 2.52 -8.64 16.89
N SER A 95 3.63 -8.61 16.16
CA SER A 95 4.84 -7.82 16.48
C SER A 95 5.55 -7.34 15.23
N TRP A 96 6.21 -6.19 15.31
CA TRP A 96 7.01 -5.62 14.22
C TRP A 96 8.46 -6.07 14.33
N GLU A 97 8.84 -7.08 13.54
CA GLU A 97 10.22 -7.57 13.45
C GLU A 97 10.89 -7.02 12.18
N PRO A 98 11.89 -6.12 12.30
CA PRO A 98 12.51 -5.47 11.16
C PRO A 98 13.51 -6.41 10.46
N ILE A 99 13.31 -6.67 9.18
CA ILE A 99 14.25 -7.33 8.29
C ILE A 99 14.96 -6.26 7.46
N LYS A 100 16.28 -6.13 7.61
CA LYS A 100 17.05 -5.17 6.79
C LYS A 100 17.10 -5.67 5.35
N VAL A 101 16.53 -4.92 4.41
CA VAL A 101 16.50 -5.29 2.99
C VAL A 101 17.54 -4.52 2.17
N ALA A 102 17.95 -3.33 2.60
CA ALA A 102 19.05 -2.62 1.94
C ALA A 102 19.86 -1.78 2.91
N ASP A 103 21.13 -1.55 2.56
CA ASP A 103 22.03 -0.68 3.33
C ASP A 103 21.55 0.77 3.36
N ASP A 104 20.95 1.25 2.28
CA ASP A 104 20.39 2.58 2.16
C ASP A 104 19.33 2.63 1.05
N ILE A 105 18.67 3.79 0.95
CA ILE A 105 17.60 4.02 -0.02
C ILE A 105 18.06 3.97 -1.47
N VAL A 106 19.33 4.31 -1.77
CA VAL A 106 19.88 4.27 -3.13
C VAL A 106 20.10 2.82 -3.54
N LYS A 107 20.68 2.01 -2.66
CA LYS A 107 20.84 0.58 -2.89
C LYS A 107 19.50 -0.12 -3.03
N PHE A 108 18.51 0.25 -2.20
CA PHE A 108 17.17 -0.29 -2.32
C PHE A 108 16.55 0.04 -3.69
N GLU A 109 16.67 1.28 -4.13
CA GLU A 109 16.20 1.72 -5.45
C GLU A 109 16.85 0.94 -6.60
N GLU A 110 18.17 0.73 -6.56
CA GLU A 110 18.89 -0.10 -7.55
C GLU A 110 18.35 -1.52 -7.59
N ILE A 111 18.13 -2.14 -6.42
CA ILE A 111 17.59 -3.48 -6.29
C ILE A 111 16.19 -3.55 -6.91
N LEU A 112 15.29 -2.63 -6.54
CA LEU A 112 13.93 -2.58 -7.09
C LEU A 112 13.93 -2.40 -8.61
N THR A 113 14.77 -1.50 -9.12
CA THR A 113 14.87 -1.24 -10.56
C THR A 113 15.32 -2.48 -11.32
N ALA A 114 16.30 -3.21 -10.79
CA ALA A 114 16.80 -4.44 -11.39
C ALA A 114 15.75 -5.56 -11.34
N LEU A 115 15.06 -5.73 -10.21
CA LEU A 115 14.01 -6.73 -10.04
C LEU A 115 12.78 -6.44 -10.91
N ALA A 116 12.39 -5.17 -11.05
CA ALA A 116 11.28 -4.76 -11.92
C ALA A 116 11.57 -4.97 -13.41
N ALA A 117 12.85 -5.09 -13.80
CA ALA A 117 13.26 -5.41 -15.16
C ALA A 117 13.33 -6.92 -15.45
N LEU A 118 13.15 -7.78 -14.43
CA LEU A 118 13.07 -9.22 -14.63
C LEU A 118 11.65 -9.60 -15.04
N GLU A 119 11.53 -10.41 -16.09
CA GLU A 119 10.26 -11.06 -16.44
C GLU A 119 10.11 -12.32 -15.60
N ALA A 120 9.01 -12.42 -14.83
CA ALA A 120 8.65 -13.65 -14.17
C ALA A 120 8.05 -14.65 -15.18
N PRO A 121 8.30 -15.97 -15.04
CA PRO A 121 9.19 -16.58 -14.06
C PRO A 121 10.66 -16.43 -14.46
N CYS A 122 11.55 -16.17 -13.49
CA CYS A 122 13.00 -16.11 -13.71
C CYS A 122 13.76 -17.06 -12.76
N SER A 123 15.00 -17.39 -13.12
CA SER A 123 15.80 -18.33 -12.33
C SER A 123 16.38 -17.66 -11.08
N LEU A 124 16.65 -18.46 -10.03
CA LEU A 124 17.40 -18.00 -8.85
C LEU A 124 18.77 -17.39 -9.23
N GLU A 125 19.39 -17.87 -10.30
CA GLU A 125 20.65 -17.33 -10.81
C GLU A 125 20.52 -15.87 -11.30
N ALA A 126 19.33 -15.44 -11.74
CA ALA A 126 19.08 -14.05 -12.12
C ALA A 126 18.90 -13.12 -10.90
N ILE A 127 18.41 -13.65 -9.77
CA ILE A 127 18.08 -12.89 -8.56
C ILE A 127 19.26 -12.85 -7.57
N ALA A 128 20.01 -13.94 -7.47
CA ALA A 128 21.14 -14.07 -6.53
C ALA A 128 22.20 -12.96 -6.62
N PRO A 129 22.51 -12.36 -7.80
CA PRO A 129 23.43 -11.24 -7.87
C PRO A 129 22.86 -9.91 -7.35
N LEU A 130 21.53 -9.80 -7.29
CA LEU A 130 20.83 -8.56 -6.92
C LEU A 130 20.58 -8.45 -5.41
N THR A 131 20.50 -9.60 -4.73
CA THR A 131 19.97 -9.69 -3.37
C THR A 131 20.72 -10.73 -2.53
N ASP A 132 20.65 -10.63 -1.20
CA ASP A 132 21.21 -11.66 -0.31
C ASP A 132 20.16 -12.75 -0.06
N LEU A 133 20.34 -13.94 -0.63
CA LEU A 133 19.41 -15.07 -0.45
C LEU A 133 19.41 -15.70 0.96
N ASN A 134 20.33 -15.29 1.84
CA ASN A 134 20.23 -15.63 3.26
C ASN A 134 19.20 -14.74 3.98
N ASN A 135 18.87 -13.58 3.41
CA ASN A 135 17.80 -12.73 3.88
C ASN A 135 16.46 -13.40 3.62
N GLU A 136 15.62 -13.47 4.65
CA GLU A 136 14.32 -14.13 4.59
C GLU A 136 13.40 -13.53 3.52
N PHE A 137 13.30 -12.19 3.48
CA PHE A 137 12.48 -11.50 2.49
C PHE A 137 12.91 -11.83 1.05
N TYR A 138 14.22 -11.79 0.78
CA TYR A 138 14.71 -12.06 -0.58
C TYR A 138 14.65 -13.53 -0.98
N ARG A 139 14.71 -14.45 -0.01
CA ARG A 139 14.47 -15.86 -0.27
C ARG A 139 13.02 -16.11 -0.69
N GLU A 140 12.06 -15.54 0.04
CA GLU A 140 10.63 -15.63 -0.32
C GLU A 140 10.37 -14.99 -1.69
N LEU A 141 10.95 -13.82 -1.94
CA LEU A 141 10.85 -13.15 -3.24
C LEU A 141 11.41 -14.00 -4.39
N ALA A 142 12.54 -14.66 -4.17
CA ALA A 142 13.15 -15.51 -5.18
C ALA A 142 12.30 -16.75 -5.47
N ASP A 143 11.63 -17.29 -4.45
CA ASP A 143 10.64 -18.36 -4.62
C ASP A 143 9.39 -17.87 -5.37
N ASP A 144 8.94 -16.64 -5.14
CA ASP A 144 7.82 -16.01 -5.88
C ASP A 144 8.14 -15.87 -7.38
N TYR A 145 9.29 -15.28 -7.71
CA TYR A 145 9.75 -15.14 -9.10
C TYR A 145 10.08 -16.47 -9.79
N GLY A 146 10.45 -17.51 -9.04
CA GLY A 146 10.80 -18.82 -9.60
C GLY A 146 9.59 -19.70 -9.96
N ARG A 147 8.39 -19.36 -9.49
CA ARG A 147 7.16 -20.12 -9.77
C ARG A 147 6.66 -19.81 -11.18
N LYS A 148 6.64 -20.82 -12.07
CA LYS A 148 5.84 -20.75 -13.31
C LYS A 148 4.37 -20.59 -12.92
N ASP A 149 3.65 -19.71 -13.60
CA ASP A 149 2.20 -19.45 -13.39
C ASP A 149 1.34 -20.73 -13.28
N GLU A 150 1.82 -21.87 -13.81
CA GLU A 150 1.12 -23.17 -13.77
C GLU A 150 1.01 -23.86 -12.39
N ALA A 151 1.50 -23.26 -11.31
CA ALA A 151 1.22 -23.71 -9.95
C ALA A 151 0.92 -22.56 -8.97
N ARG A 152 0.49 -21.41 -9.50
CA ARG A 152 -0.23 -20.41 -8.70
C ARG A 152 -1.60 -20.99 -8.35
N ALA A 153 -1.64 -21.85 -7.33
CA ALA A 153 -2.76 -21.77 -6.40
C ALA A 153 -2.51 -20.53 -5.51
N GLU A 154 -2.42 -19.35 -6.13
CA GLU A 154 -2.78 -18.15 -5.39
C GLU A 154 -4.25 -18.32 -5.05
N PRO A 155 -4.75 -17.72 -3.96
CA PRO A 155 -6.09 -17.20 -4.06
C PRO A 155 -6.09 -16.39 -5.36
N GLU A 156 -6.91 -16.76 -6.35
CA GLU A 156 -7.22 -15.86 -7.46
C GLU A 156 -7.76 -14.59 -6.80
N TYR A 157 -6.87 -13.64 -6.48
CA TYR A 157 -7.27 -12.38 -5.89
C TYR A 157 -7.96 -11.63 -7.00
N LYS A 158 -9.28 -11.71 -6.97
CA LYS A 158 -10.10 -10.93 -7.88
C LYS A 158 -10.05 -9.50 -7.39
N TYR A 159 -9.62 -8.61 -8.27
CA TYR A 159 -9.63 -7.19 -7.98
C TYR A 159 -10.95 -6.62 -8.44
N PHE A 160 -11.52 -5.71 -7.65
CA PHE A 160 -12.76 -5.05 -7.97
C PHE A 160 -12.63 -3.55 -7.81
N SER A 161 -13.26 -2.82 -8.74
CA SER A 161 -13.60 -1.42 -8.52
C SER A 161 -15.08 -1.30 -8.18
N VAL A 162 -15.37 -0.54 -7.13
CA VAL A 162 -16.75 -0.22 -6.69
C VAL A 162 -17.06 1.22 -7.04
N PHE A 163 -18.17 1.43 -7.76
CA PHE A 163 -18.64 2.73 -8.21
C PHE A 163 -20.03 3.02 -7.68
N ILE A 164 -20.22 4.20 -7.09
CA ILE A 164 -21.55 4.70 -6.77
C ILE A 164 -22.18 5.27 -8.04
N GLU A 165 -23.39 4.84 -8.38
CA GLU A 165 -24.16 5.33 -9.52
C GLU A 165 -25.24 6.35 -9.12
N ASP A 166 -25.78 6.24 -7.90
CA ASP A 166 -26.74 7.17 -7.32
C ASP A 166 -26.60 7.21 -5.79
N LEU A 167 -26.72 8.39 -5.19
CA LEU A 167 -26.50 8.60 -3.74
C LEU A 167 -27.62 8.02 -2.84
N GLY A 168 -28.67 7.44 -3.42
CA GLY A 168 -29.80 6.88 -2.68
C GLY A 168 -30.79 7.94 -2.18
N SER A 169 -31.80 7.47 -1.43
CA SER A 169 -32.86 8.33 -0.90
C SER A 169 -32.38 9.26 0.22
N ASP A 170 -31.42 8.80 1.05
CA ASP A 170 -30.84 9.59 2.13
C ASP A 170 -29.46 10.15 1.74
N LYS A 171 -29.49 11.15 0.86
CA LYS A 171 -28.27 11.80 0.33
C LYS A 171 -27.39 12.39 1.43
N VAL A 172 -27.98 12.83 2.54
CA VAL A 172 -27.21 13.42 3.64
C VAL A 172 -26.38 12.33 4.32
N LYS A 173 -27.00 11.18 4.64
CA LYS A 173 -26.29 10.05 5.23
C LYS A 173 -25.19 9.50 4.32
N THR A 174 -25.46 9.40 3.01
CA THR A 174 -24.46 8.99 2.02
C THR A 174 -23.29 9.98 1.95
N LEU A 175 -23.55 11.30 1.96
CA LEU A 175 -22.47 12.30 1.99
C LEU A 175 -21.67 12.28 3.29
N VAL A 176 -22.30 11.99 4.44
CA VAL A 176 -21.57 11.80 5.71
C VAL A 176 -20.67 10.58 5.64
N PHE A 177 -21.17 9.48 5.07
CA PHE A 177 -20.37 8.28 4.82
C PHE A 177 -19.18 8.60 3.91
N LEU A 178 -19.41 9.19 2.73
CA LEU A 178 -18.35 9.52 1.78
C LEU A 178 -17.30 10.46 2.36
N LYS A 179 -17.71 11.46 3.15
CA LYS A 179 -16.77 12.35 3.83
C LYS A 179 -15.89 11.60 4.83
N LYS A 180 -16.47 10.65 5.57
CA LYS A 180 -15.70 9.80 6.49
C LYS A 180 -14.77 8.87 5.72
N PHE A 181 -15.28 8.28 4.63
CA PHE A 181 -14.58 7.31 3.81
C PHE A 181 -13.36 7.90 3.09
N PHE A 182 -13.53 9.02 2.39
CA PHE A 182 -12.43 9.73 1.72
C PHE A 182 -11.60 10.60 2.65
N ASP A 183 -11.91 10.58 3.94
CA ASP A 183 -11.34 11.45 4.96
C ASP A 183 -11.47 12.96 4.69
N ASP A 184 -12.25 13.38 3.70
CA ASP A 184 -12.34 14.74 3.16
C ASP A 184 -12.31 15.84 4.24
N GLU A 185 -11.52 16.89 3.99
CA GLU A 185 -11.37 18.02 4.92
C GLU A 185 -12.69 18.77 5.15
N SER A 186 -13.60 18.78 4.16
CA SER A 186 -14.89 19.48 4.25
C SER A 186 -16.02 18.76 3.52
N PHE A 187 -17.26 19.03 3.92
CA PHE A 187 -18.45 18.57 3.19
C PHE A 187 -18.57 19.15 1.78
N ALA A 188 -17.93 20.30 1.50
CA ALA A 188 -17.93 20.89 0.18
C ALA A 188 -17.13 20.01 -0.81
N ALA A 189 -15.94 19.56 -0.40
CA ALA A 189 -15.11 18.64 -1.19
C ALA A 189 -15.84 17.33 -1.49
N THR A 190 -16.51 16.75 -0.48
CA THR A 190 -17.31 15.53 -0.68
C THR A 190 -18.47 15.75 -1.65
N LYS A 191 -19.17 16.89 -1.56
CA LYS A 191 -20.26 17.23 -2.48
C LYS A 191 -19.76 17.40 -3.91
N GLU A 192 -18.61 18.04 -4.10
CA GLU A 192 -17.99 18.23 -5.41
C GLU A 192 -17.62 16.88 -6.06
N ARG A 193 -16.99 15.96 -5.32
CA ARG A 193 -16.73 14.59 -5.80
C ARG A 193 -18.03 13.88 -6.19
N ALA A 194 -19.05 13.97 -5.33
CA ALA A 194 -20.33 13.31 -5.53
C ALA A 194 -21.18 13.88 -6.68
N GLN A 195 -20.78 14.99 -7.31
CA GLN A 195 -21.44 15.50 -8.53
C GLN A 195 -21.07 14.70 -9.78
N ASN A 196 -19.91 14.02 -9.79
CA ASN A 196 -19.39 13.29 -10.94
C ASN A 196 -19.66 11.79 -10.78
N LEU A 197 -20.92 11.40 -10.98
CA LEU A 197 -21.32 9.99 -11.00
C LEU A 197 -21.12 9.39 -12.42
N PRO A 198 -20.69 8.11 -12.53
CA PRO A 198 -20.40 7.19 -11.44
C PRO A 198 -19.07 7.50 -10.73
N LEU A 199 -19.10 7.51 -9.39
CA LEU A 199 -17.94 7.84 -8.55
C LEU A 199 -17.27 6.56 -8.08
N CYS A 200 -16.00 6.36 -8.44
CA CYS A 200 -15.19 5.27 -7.91
C CYS A 200 -14.89 5.50 -6.43
N VAL A 201 -15.33 4.60 -5.56
CA VAL A 201 -15.08 4.69 -4.12
C VAL A 201 -14.05 3.68 -3.65
N PHE A 202 -13.82 2.58 -4.38
CA PHE A 202 -12.85 1.58 -3.98
C PHE A 202 -12.23 0.90 -5.20
N SER A 203 -10.96 0.49 -5.08
CA SER A 203 -10.29 -0.41 -6.03
C SER A 203 -9.25 -1.24 -5.27
N GLY A 204 -9.46 -2.56 -5.21
CA GLY A 204 -8.63 -3.48 -4.42
C GLY A 204 -9.15 -4.91 -4.46
N ILE A 205 -8.74 -5.75 -3.51
CA ILE A 205 -9.12 -7.17 -3.43
C ILE A 205 -10.62 -7.37 -3.13
N GLU A 206 -11.16 -8.52 -3.56
CA GLU A 206 -12.57 -8.90 -3.44
C GLU A 206 -13.11 -8.81 -2.01
N GLU A 207 -12.38 -9.28 -1.00
CA GLU A 207 -12.88 -9.29 0.39
C GLU A 207 -13.17 -7.87 0.89
N LEU A 208 -12.28 -6.91 0.59
CA LEU A 208 -12.46 -5.51 0.95
C LEU A 208 -13.57 -4.86 0.10
N ALA A 209 -13.64 -5.20 -1.19
CA ALA A 209 -14.70 -4.71 -2.06
C ALA A 209 -16.09 -5.16 -1.57
N ILE A 210 -16.24 -6.38 -1.07
CA ILE A 210 -17.49 -6.89 -0.48
C ILE A 210 -17.88 -6.07 0.74
N SER A 211 -16.95 -5.78 1.65
CA SER A 211 -17.22 -4.96 2.83
C SER A 211 -17.75 -3.56 2.45
N ILE A 212 -17.18 -2.94 1.41
CA ILE A 212 -17.66 -1.64 0.91
C ILE A 212 -19.05 -1.78 0.28
N GLN A 213 -19.31 -2.84 -0.48
CA GLN A 213 -20.61 -3.10 -1.09
C GLN A 213 -21.71 -3.28 -0.03
N ASP A 214 -21.44 -4.01 1.05
CA ASP A 214 -22.37 -4.20 2.17
C ASP A 214 -22.70 -2.88 2.87
N GLU A 215 -21.69 -2.03 3.09
CA GLU A 215 -21.90 -0.70 3.65
C GLU A 215 -22.76 0.18 2.73
N LEU A 216 -22.48 0.22 1.43
CA LEU A 216 -23.28 0.97 0.45
C LEU A 216 -24.73 0.44 0.36
N ALA A 217 -24.90 -0.88 0.40
CA ALA A 217 -26.22 -1.51 0.41
C ALA A 217 -27.01 -1.13 1.67
N SER A 218 -26.37 -1.10 2.85
CA SER A 218 -26.99 -0.67 4.11
C SER A 218 -27.46 0.79 4.10
N LEU A 219 -26.87 1.62 3.22
CA LEU A 219 -27.24 3.01 3.01
C LEU A 219 -28.33 3.18 1.93
N GLY A 220 -28.71 2.11 1.23
CA GLY A 220 -29.66 2.17 0.12
C GLY A 220 -29.10 2.91 -1.11
N VAL A 221 -27.78 2.91 -1.27
CA VAL A 221 -27.05 3.55 -2.38
C VAL A 221 -27.06 2.59 -3.58
N LYS A 222 -27.26 3.14 -4.80
CA LYS A 222 -27.10 2.34 -6.01
C LYS A 222 -25.63 2.32 -6.41
N PHE A 223 -25.06 1.14 -6.56
CA PHE A 223 -23.66 0.97 -6.93
C PHE A 223 -23.48 -0.13 -7.97
N ASN A 224 -22.33 -0.11 -8.63
CA ASN A 224 -21.84 -1.14 -9.54
C ASN A 224 -20.46 -1.60 -9.05
N SER A 225 -20.25 -2.91 -9.02
CA SER A 225 -18.95 -3.52 -8.75
C SER A 225 -18.53 -4.31 -9.98
N ARG A 226 -17.31 -4.08 -10.45
CA ARG A 226 -16.77 -4.82 -11.60
C ARG A 226 -15.40 -5.37 -11.27
N GLU A 227 -15.15 -6.59 -11.73
CA GLU A 227 -13.82 -7.16 -11.72
C GLU A 227 -12.91 -6.34 -12.63
N ILE A 228 -11.70 -6.08 -12.18
CA ILE A 228 -10.66 -5.33 -12.89
C ILE A 228 -9.40 -6.18 -12.96
N SER A 229 -8.58 -5.94 -13.98
CA SER A 229 -7.24 -6.55 -14.01
C SER A 229 -6.31 -5.86 -13.02
N PHE A 230 -5.24 -6.55 -12.66
CA PHE A 230 -4.14 -5.97 -11.88
C PHE A 230 -3.56 -4.71 -12.54
N SER A 231 -3.40 -4.71 -13.87
CA SER A 231 -2.92 -3.53 -14.62
C SER A 231 -3.89 -2.34 -14.51
N GLU A 232 -5.20 -2.60 -14.47
CA GLU A 232 -6.19 -1.53 -14.27
C GLU A 232 -6.16 -1.00 -12.82
N LEU A 233 -5.95 -1.87 -11.83
CA LEU A 233 -5.75 -1.46 -10.44
C LEU A 233 -4.57 -0.47 -10.33
N ILE A 234 -3.43 -0.79 -10.96
CA ILE A 234 -2.26 0.10 -11.01
C ILE A 234 -2.61 1.47 -11.59
N ALA A 235 -3.29 1.50 -12.74
CA ALA A 235 -3.63 2.73 -13.44
C ALA A 235 -4.57 3.66 -12.65
N ARG A 236 -5.26 3.13 -11.64
CA ARG A 236 -6.18 3.90 -10.78
C ARG A 236 -5.51 4.49 -9.54
N HIS A 237 -4.36 3.97 -9.14
CA HIS A 237 -3.59 4.41 -7.97
C HIS A 237 -2.34 5.23 -8.32
N GLY A 238 -1.95 5.26 -9.60
CA GLY A 238 -0.86 6.10 -10.15
C GLY A 238 -1.28 7.54 -10.41
#